data_AF-A0A7K3XQ78-F1
#
_entry.id   AF-A0A7K3XQ78-F1
#
_cell.length_a   1.000
_cell.length_b   1.000
_cell.length_c   1.000
_cell.angle_alpha   90.00
_cell.angle_beta   90.00
_cell.angle_gamma   90.00
#
_symmetry.space_group_name_H-M   'P 1'
#
loop_
_entity.id
_entity.type
_entity.pdbx_description
1 polymer ?
#
loop_
_entity_poly.entity_id
_entity_poly.type
_entity_poly.pdbx_seq_one_letter_code
_entity_poly.pdbx_strand_id
1 'polypeptide(L)' 'SILGEFKILGNPCYGPNADSTYFAQSTFILPVEGKENAYIAMFDRWNKLNLEDSRYVWLPLKINGDSMVIQWESKWNVQ' A
#
# COMPACT_ATOMS: atom_id res chain seq x y z
N SER A 1 -17.40 3.90 -13.04
CA SER A 1 -16.73 4.82 -14.01
C SER A 1 -15.82 5.76 -13.24
N ILE A 2 -14.70 6.21 -13.82
CA ILE A 2 -13.82 7.21 -13.18
C ILE A 2 -14.54 8.56 -12.94
N LEU A 3 -15.57 8.85 -13.74
CA LEU A 3 -16.42 10.05 -13.59
C LEU A 3 -17.76 9.75 -12.90
N GLY A 4 -17.90 8.57 -12.31
CA GLY A 4 -19.13 8.14 -11.63
C GLY A 4 -19.08 8.37 -10.12
N GLU A 5 -20.06 7.79 -9.42
CA GLU A 5 -20.07 7.79 -7.96
C GLU A 5 -18.96 6.90 -7.39
N PHE A 6 -18.27 7.42 -6.37
CA PHE A 6 -17.25 6.70 -5.61
C PHE A 6 -17.85 6.13 -4.33
N LYS A 7 -17.39 4.94 -3.94
CA LYS A 7 -17.77 4.28 -2.68
C LYS A 7 -16.56 4.20 -1.76
N ILE A 8 -16.75 4.53 -0.49
CA ILE A 8 -15.74 4.36 0.55
C ILE A 8 -15.71 2.86 0.94
N LEU A 9 -14.53 2.23 0.87
CA LEU A 9 -14.34 0.81 1.18
C LEU A 9 -13.68 0.54 2.54
N GLY A 10 -13.20 1.58 3.24
CA GLY A 10 -12.54 1.47 4.53
C GLY A 10 -11.02 1.36 4.44
N ASN A 11 -10.37 1.04 5.57
CA ASN A 11 -8.92 0.92 5.66
C ASN A 11 -8.45 -0.40 5.03
N PRO A 12 -7.59 -0.37 3.99
CA PRO A 12 -7.07 -1.60 3.39
C PRO A 12 -5.89 -2.20 4.18
N CYS A 13 -5.33 -1.50 5.19
CA CYS A 13 -4.24 -2.01 6.00
C CYS A 13 -4.76 -2.96 7.10
N TYR A 14 -4.03 -4.05 7.37
CA TYR A 14 -4.40 -5.06 8.38
C TYR A 14 -3.24 -5.43 9.29
N GLY A 15 -3.54 -5.57 10.58
CA GLY A 15 -2.57 -5.98 11.60
C GLY A 15 -2.04 -4.81 12.43
N PRO A 16 -0.92 -5.00 13.14
CA PRO A 16 -0.36 -3.97 14.02
C PRO A 16 -0.05 -2.67 13.26
N ASN A 17 -0.43 -1.52 13.84
CA ASN A 17 -0.24 -0.18 13.30
C ASN A 17 -0.96 0.09 11.96
N ALA A 18 -1.94 -0.73 11.57
CA ALA A 18 -2.72 -0.51 10.36
C ALA A 18 -3.53 0.80 10.40
N ASP A 19 -3.96 1.24 11.59
CA ASP A 19 -4.62 2.52 11.85
C ASP A 19 -3.75 3.73 11.52
N SER A 20 -2.42 3.57 11.58
CA SER A 20 -1.43 4.58 11.17
C SER A 20 -0.79 4.29 9.81
N THR A 21 -1.33 3.33 9.04
CA THR A 21 -0.75 2.90 7.75
C THR A 21 0.74 2.50 7.93
N TYR A 22 1.04 1.77 9.00
CA TYR A 22 2.40 1.32 9.36
C TYR A 22 3.42 2.46 9.53
N PHE A 23 2.94 3.60 10.05
CA PHE A 23 3.69 4.86 10.17
C PHE A 23 4.25 5.34 8.82
N ALA A 24 3.48 5.15 7.75
CA ALA A 24 3.82 5.57 6.40
C ALA A 24 2.61 6.25 5.72
N GLN A 25 2.85 6.92 4.60
CA GLN A 25 1.84 7.65 3.82
C GLN A 25 1.84 7.16 2.37
N SER A 26 0.65 6.99 1.77
CA SER A 26 0.52 6.47 0.40
C SER A 26 1.15 7.41 -0.63
N THR A 27 1.91 6.85 -1.58
CA THR A 27 2.54 7.61 -2.66
C THR A 27 2.11 7.10 -4.05
N PHE A 28 2.14 5.78 -4.29
CA PHE A 28 1.81 5.20 -5.58
C PHE A 28 1.38 3.73 -5.46
N ILE A 29 0.62 3.23 -6.43
CA ILE A 29 0.36 1.80 -6.63
C ILE A 29 1.00 1.38 -7.95
N LEU A 30 1.99 0.49 -7.90
CA LEU A 30 2.69 0.00 -9.08
C LEU A 30 2.12 -1.36 -9.51
N PRO A 31 1.53 -1.47 -10.72
CA PRO A 31 1.21 -2.77 -11.32
C PRO A 31 2.49 -3.54 -11.63
N VAL A 32 2.50 -4.83 -11.35
CA VAL A 32 3.64 -5.71 -11.68
C VAL A 32 3.47 -6.23 -13.10
N GLU A 33 4.37 -5.81 -13.98
CA GLU A 33 4.38 -6.23 -15.38
C GLU A 33 4.50 -7.76 -15.51
N GLY A 34 3.75 -8.35 -16.44
CA GLY A 34 3.75 -9.80 -16.66
C GLY A 34 3.05 -10.63 -15.57
N LYS A 35 2.39 -10.01 -14.59
CA LYS A 35 1.61 -10.70 -13.56
C LYS A 35 0.20 -10.17 -13.43
N GLU A 36 -0.77 -11.07 -13.56
CA GLU A 36 -2.18 -10.74 -13.38
C GLU A 36 -2.48 -10.43 -11.91
N ASN A 37 -3.25 -9.36 -11.67
CA ASN A 37 -3.71 -8.93 -10.35
C ASN A 37 -2.61 -8.75 -9.28
N ALA A 38 -1.39 -8.44 -9.71
CA ALA A 38 -0.26 -8.21 -8.82
C ALA A 38 0.10 -6.72 -8.77
N TYR A 39 0.07 -6.14 -7.58
CA TYR A 39 0.31 -4.72 -7.35
C TYR A 39 1.21 -4.52 -6.13
N ILE A 40 2.04 -3.47 -6.17
CA ILE A 40 2.88 -3.03 -5.07
C ILE A 40 2.31 -1.71 -4.55
N ALA A 41 1.85 -1.70 -3.30
CA ALA A 41 1.52 -0.47 -2.61
C ALA A 41 2.80 0.19 -2.09
N MET A 42 3.05 1.42 -2.54
CA MET A 42 4.22 2.19 -2.19
C MET A 42 3.84 3.31 -1.21
N PHE A 43 4.63 3.44 -0.16
CA PHE A 43 4.45 4.44 0.88
C PHE A 43 5.79 5.10 1.25
N ASP A 44 5.68 6.34 1.71
CA ASP A 44 6.78 7.11 2.28
C ASP A 44 6.69 7.12 3.81
N ARG A 45 7.78 6.74 4.48
CA ARG A 45 7.96 6.90 5.93
C ARG A 45 8.81 8.15 6.16
N TRP A 46 8.12 9.26 6.36
CA TRP A 46 8.74 10.57 6.49
C TRP A 46 9.56 10.72 7.77
N ASN A 47 10.81 11.15 7.62
CA ASN A 47 11.62 11.67 8.71
C ASN A 47 11.55 13.20 8.71
N LYS A 48 10.68 13.78 9.56
CA LYS A 48 10.45 15.23 9.61
C LYS A 48 11.69 16.07 9.99
N LEU A 49 12.69 15.46 10.62
CA LEU A 49 13.92 16.16 11.04
C LEU A 49 15.02 16.07 9.97
N ASN A 50 14.94 15.07 9.09
CA ASN A 50 15.86 14.92 7.97
C ASN A 50 15.15 14.24 6.79
N LEU A 51 14.56 15.02 5.89
CA LEU A 51 13.70 14.50 4.82
C LEU A 51 14.45 13.57 3.84
N GLU A 52 15.73 13.84 3.56
CA GLU A 52 16.58 12.97 2.71
C GLU A 52 16.81 11.58 3.33
N ASP A 53 16.69 11.44 4.65
CA ASP A 53 16.80 10.17 5.38
C ASP A 53 15.43 9.49 5.61
N SER A 54 14.39 9.99 4.94
CA SER A 54 13.10 9.28 4.89
C SER A 54 13.26 7.92 4.23
N ARG A 55 12.38 6.98 4.59
CA ARG A 55 12.47 5.58 4.14
C ARG A 55 11.25 5.18 3.36
N TYR A 56 11.38 4.13 2.57
CA TYR A 56 10.30 3.58 1.76
C TYR A 56 9.70 2.37 2.46
N VAL A 57 8.37 2.25 2.40
CA VAL A 57 7.64 1.05 2.78
C VAL A 57 6.90 0.58 1.55
N TRP A 58 7.32 -0.56 0.99
CA TRP A 58 6.64 -1.19 -0.13
C TRP A 58 6.07 -2.52 0.33
N LEU A 59 4.81 -2.78 0.01
CA LEU A 59 4.07 -3.97 0.45
C LEU A 59 3.22 -4.53 -0.70
N PRO A 60 2.97 -5.85 -0.74
CA PRO A 60 2.02 -6.42 -1.68
C PRO A 60 0.61 -5.89 -1.43
N LEU A 61 -0.08 -5.45 -2.49
CA LEU A 61 -1.52 -5.19 -2.48
C LEU A 61 -2.25 -6.41 -3.04
N LYS A 62 -3.07 -7.05 -2.20
CA LYS A 62 -3.92 -8.18 -2.59
C LYS A 62 -5.33 -7.67 -2.87
N ILE A 63 -5.83 -7.94 -4.08
CA ILE A 63 -7.18 -7.55 -4.50
C ILE A 63 -8.00 -8.84 -4.70
N ASN A 64 -9.11 -8.97 -3.98
CA ASN A 64 -10.04 -10.10 -4.07
C ASN A 64 -11.47 -9.57 -4.17
N GLY A 65 -11.99 -9.48 -5.40
CA GLY A 65 -13.27 -8.82 -5.66
C GLY A 65 -13.23 -7.36 -5.18
N ASP A 66 -14.16 -6.99 -4.28
CA ASP A 66 -14.23 -5.65 -3.69
C ASP A 66 -13.30 -5.45 -2.48
N SER A 67 -12.54 -6.47 -2.07
CA SER A 67 -11.64 -6.41 -0.93
C SER A 67 -10.20 -6.09 -1.35
N MET A 68 -9.61 -5.08 -0.70
CA MET A 68 -8.20 -4.71 -0.83
C MET A 68 -7.50 -4.92 0.50
N VAL A 69 -6.40 -5.66 0.49
CA VAL A 69 -5.63 -6.00 1.69
C VAL A 69 -4.16 -5.65 1.47
N ILE A 70 -3.64 -4.84 2.38
CA ILE A 70 -2.23 -4.49 2.50
C ILE A 70 -1.80 -4.93 3.89
N GLN A 71 -1.12 -6.08 3.97
CA GLN A 71 -0.64 -6.63 5.23
C GLN A 71 0.84 -6.35 5.39
N TRP A 72 1.28 -6.04 6.62
CA TRP A 72 2.71 -5.87 6.90
C TRP A 72 3.47 -7.20 6.70
N GLU A 73 4.50 -7.16 5.87
CA GLU A 73 5.45 -8.26 5.68
C GLU A 73 6.87 -7.72 5.85
N SER A 74 7.62 -8.21 6.84
CA SER A 74 8.98 -7.71 7.14
C SER A 74 9.97 -7.97 6.00
N LYS A 75 9.70 -8.99 5.19
CA LYS A 75 10.41 -9.35 3.96
C LYS A 75 9.42 -10.04 3.04
N TRP A 76 9.44 -9.69 1.76
CA TRP A 76 8.58 -10.28 0.75
C TRP A 76 9.27 -10.23 -0.62
N ASN A 77 8.72 -10.95 -1.58
CA ASN A 77 9.12 -10.85 -2.98
C ASN A 77 7.88 -10.87 -3.85
N VAL A 78 8.03 -10.30 -5.05
CA VAL A 78 7.17 -10.65 -6.17
C VAL A 78 7.64 -12.04 -6.59
N GLN A 79 6.80 -13.06 -6.39
CA GLN A 79 7.08 -14.43 -6.89
C GLN A 79 7.17 -14.45 -8.42
#